data_AF-A0A564SJY8-F1
#
_entry.id   AF-A0A564SJY8-F1
#
_cell.length_a   1.000
_cell.length_b   1.000
_cell.length_c   1.000
_cell.angle_alpha   90.00
_cell.angle_beta   90.00
_cell.angle_gamma   90.00
#
_symmetry.space_group_name_H-M   'P 1'
#
loop_
_entity.id
_entity.type
_entity.pdbx_description
1 polymer ?
#
loop_
_entity_poly.entity_id
_entity_poly.type
_entity_poly.pdbx_seq_one_letter_code
_entity_poly.pdbx_strand_id
1 'polypeptide(L)'
;MKAFDPNYKLLDEMYQDDYYPAFLVDKVKDELQKVIDLLEGGETNTDAVQEMLDEAVCGINDLQEEFDEHDSEIETVARECIAATVAYILEWFNIPIDTEEAIRERDW
;
A
#
# COMPACT_ATOMS: atom_id res chain seq x y z
N MET A 1 18.73 -1.77 10.64
CA MET A 1 17.59 -1.18 9.92
C MET A 1 17.00 -0.06 10.77
N LYS A 2 16.31 0.90 10.16
CA LYS A 2 15.46 1.86 10.90
C LYS A 2 14.02 1.34 10.92
N ALA A 3 13.29 1.63 11.98
CA ALA A 3 11.85 1.39 12.00
C ALA A 3 11.15 2.35 11.02
N PHE A 4 9.95 1.98 10.59
CA PHE A 4 9.07 2.84 9.82
C PHE A 4 8.68 4.08 10.64
N ASP A 5 8.32 5.18 9.95
CA ASP A 5 8.00 6.44 10.61
C ASP A 5 6.73 6.29 11.48
N PRO A 6 6.85 6.40 12.82
CA PRO A 6 5.69 6.28 13.70
C PRO A 6 4.72 7.47 13.60
N ASN A 7 5.11 8.55 12.94
CA ASN A 7 4.27 9.74 12.74
C ASN A 7 3.60 9.76 11.36
N TYR A 8 4.04 8.91 10.44
CA TYR A 8 3.39 8.80 9.14
C TYR A 8 2.08 8.04 9.28
N LYS A 9 1.01 8.64 8.77
CA LYS A 9 -0.31 8.03 8.78
C LYS A 9 -0.56 7.33 7.46
N LEU A 10 -0.51 6.00 7.47
CA LEU A 10 -0.84 5.18 6.32
C LEU A 10 -2.29 5.43 5.91
N LEU A 11 -2.51 5.67 4.62
CA LEU A 11 -3.84 5.82 4.01
C LEU A 11 -4.73 6.91 4.66
N ASP A 12 -4.14 8.02 5.17
CA ASP A 12 -4.87 9.06 5.93
C ASP A 12 -6.08 9.59 5.16
N GLU A 13 -5.96 9.83 3.84
CA GLU A 13 -7.07 10.32 3.02
C GLU A 13 -8.23 9.33 2.98
N MET A 14 -7.97 8.03 2.80
CA MET A 14 -9.01 7.00 2.83
C MET A 14 -9.66 6.89 4.21
N TYR A 15 -8.89 6.97 5.31
CA TYR A 15 -9.47 6.93 6.67
C TYR A 15 -10.28 8.17 7.04
N GLN A 16 -10.08 9.30 6.37
CA GLN A 16 -10.82 10.55 6.63
C GLN A 16 -12.10 10.68 5.79
N ASP A 17 -12.33 9.78 4.83
CA ASP A 17 -13.50 9.79 3.96
C ASP A 17 -14.43 8.62 4.33
N ASP A 18 -15.65 8.97 4.76
CA ASP A 18 -16.69 8.00 5.15
C ASP A 18 -17.13 7.10 3.98
N TYR A 19 -16.76 7.43 2.74
CA TYR A 19 -16.95 6.56 1.58
C TYR A 19 -16.19 5.23 1.73
N TYR A 20 -15.01 5.24 2.36
CA TYR A 20 -14.20 4.04 2.55
C TYR A 20 -14.44 3.41 3.93
N PRO A 21 -15.04 2.22 4.03
CA PRO A 21 -15.22 1.54 5.30
C PRO A 21 -13.87 1.27 5.96
N ALA A 22 -13.68 1.75 7.20
CA ALA A 22 -12.39 1.66 7.90
C ALA A 22 -11.81 0.23 7.96
N PHE A 23 -12.67 -0.79 8.08
CA PHE A 23 -12.23 -2.19 8.12
C PHE A 23 -11.69 -2.69 6.77
N LEU A 24 -12.07 -2.09 5.64
CA LEU A 24 -11.50 -2.39 4.33
C LEU A 24 -10.18 -1.62 4.12
N VAL A 25 -10.13 -0.37 4.56
CA VAL A 25 -8.89 0.41 4.59
C VAL A 25 -7.83 -0.29 5.45
N ASP A 26 -8.24 -0.90 6.57
CA ASP A 26 -7.37 -1.74 7.41
C ASP A 26 -6.78 -2.92 6.63
N LYS A 27 -7.54 -3.57 5.73
CA LYS A 27 -7.00 -4.67 4.90
C LYS A 27 -5.98 -4.19 3.87
N VAL A 28 -6.23 -3.05 3.23
CA VAL A 28 -5.24 -2.41 2.33
C VAL A 28 -3.97 -2.09 3.12
N LYS A 29 -4.13 -1.54 4.33
CA LYS A 29 -3.01 -1.26 5.22
C LYS A 29 -2.25 -2.53 5.62
N ASP A 30 -2.94 -3.63 5.90
CA ASP A 30 -2.30 -4.91 6.26
C ASP A 30 -1.42 -5.44 5.11
N GLU A 31 -1.85 -5.29 3.85
CA GLU A 31 -1.03 -5.61 2.67
C GLU A 31 0.24 -4.76 2.61
N LEU A 32 0.11 -3.44 2.79
CA LEU A 32 1.26 -2.52 2.82
C LEU A 32 2.18 -2.77 4.04
N GLN A 33 1.62 -3.23 5.16
CA GLN A 33 2.38 -3.55 6.37
C GLN A 33 3.34 -4.73 6.13
N LYS A 34 2.99 -5.70 5.28
CA LYS A 34 3.92 -6.79 4.90
C LYS A 34 5.20 -6.26 4.24
N VAL A 35 5.05 -5.27 3.36
CA VAL A 35 6.18 -4.58 2.71
C VAL A 35 7.02 -3.84 3.76
N ILE A 36 6.37 -3.12 4.67
CA ILE A 36 7.06 -2.41 5.76
C ILE A 36 7.83 -3.39 6.63
N ASP A 37 7.23 -4.51 7.05
CA ASP A 37 7.86 -5.51 7.91
C ASP A 37 9.09 -6.13 7.24
N LEU A 38 9.00 -6.42 5.93
CA LEU A 38 10.14 -6.90 5.14
C LEU A 38 11.29 -5.87 5.14
N LEU A 39 10.95 -4.60 4.89
CA LEU A 39 11.91 -3.51 4.89
C LEU A 39 12.48 -3.28 6.30
N GLU A 40 11.69 -3.29 7.37
CA GLU A 40 12.21 -3.21 8.74
C GLU A 40 13.14 -4.38 9.09
N GLY A 41 12.95 -5.54 8.44
CA GLY A 41 13.80 -6.73 8.54
C GLY A 41 15.20 -6.57 7.97
N GLY A 42 15.46 -5.53 7.16
CA GLY A 42 16.78 -5.32 6.57
C GLY A 42 16.87 -5.53 5.07
N GLU A 43 15.78 -5.91 4.42
CA GLU A 43 15.80 -6.22 2.99
C GLU A 43 15.96 -4.94 2.16
N THR A 44 16.86 -4.99 1.18
CA THR A 44 17.14 -3.88 0.26
C THR A 44 17.34 -4.36 -1.18
N ASN A 45 17.29 -5.67 -1.43
CA ASN A 45 17.31 -6.23 -2.76
C ASN A 45 16.03 -5.83 -3.48
N THR A 46 16.16 -5.04 -4.54
CA THR A 46 15.03 -4.51 -5.31
C THR A 46 14.15 -5.60 -5.89
N ASP A 47 14.71 -6.75 -6.28
CA ASP A 47 13.92 -7.85 -6.84
C ASP A 47 13.03 -8.48 -5.76
N ALA A 48 13.57 -8.70 -4.55
CA ALA A 48 12.81 -9.24 -3.43
C ALA A 48 11.78 -8.26 -2.89
N VAL A 49 12.11 -6.96 -2.86
CA VAL A 49 11.16 -5.91 -2.47
C VAL A 49 10.05 -5.77 -3.52
N GLN A 50 10.37 -5.83 -4.81
CA GLN A 50 9.37 -5.81 -5.87
C GLN A 50 8.45 -7.01 -5.82
N GLU A 51 8.96 -8.23 -5.54
CA GLU A 51 8.12 -9.42 -5.37
C GLU A 51 7.11 -9.24 -4.22
N MET A 52 7.53 -8.64 -3.10
CA MET A 52 6.63 -8.34 -1.98
C MET A 52 5.62 -7.23 -2.32
N LEU A 53 6.03 -6.22 -3.09
CA LEU A 53 5.13 -5.17 -3.58
C LEU A 53 4.08 -5.74 -4.54
N ASP A 54 4.49 -6.61 -5.47
CA ASP A 54 3.60 -7.31 -6.39
C ASP A 54 2.56 -8.14 -5.62
N GLU A 55 2.98 -8.87 -4.58
CA GLU A 55 2.08 -9.64 -3.71
C GLU A 55 1.07 -8.72 -3.00
N ALA A 56 1.54 -7.63 -2.39
CA ALA A 56 0.69 -6.68 -1.69
C ALA A 56 -0.32 -6.00 -2.64
N VAL A 57 0.11 -5.62 -3.84
CA VAL A 57 -0.75 -5.00 -4.86
C VAL A 57 -1.79 -5.99 -5.37
N CYS A 58 -1.42 -7.25 -5.61
CA CYS A 58 -2.39 -8.30 -5.94
C CYS A 58 -3.40 -8.51 -4.80
N GLY A 59 -2.95 -8.53 -3.55
CA GLY A 59 -3.83 -8.61 -2.39
C GLY A 59 -4.81 -7.45 -2.31
N ILE A 60 -4.40 -6.24 -2.70
CA ILE A 60 -5.28 -5.07 -2.81
C ILE A 60 -6.27 -5.22 -3.97
N ASN A 61 -5.86 -5.75 -5.13
CA ASN A 61 -6.75 -6.00 -6.26
C ASN A 61 -7.91 -6.94 -5.86
N ASP A 62 -7.62 -7.95 -5.04
CA ASP A 62 -8.61 -8.93 -4.55
C ASP A 62 -9.66 -8.29 -3.62
N LEU A 63 -9.40 -7.11 -3.05
CA LEU A 63 -10.36 -6.39 -2.20
C LEU A 63 -11.41 -5.63 -2.98
N GLN A 64 -11.25 -5.43 -4.30
CA GLN A 64 -12.17 -4.61 -5.11
C GLN A 64 -13.62 -5.08 -5.01
N GLU A 65 -13.87 -6.40 -5.10
CA GLU A 65 -15.23 -6.96 -4.98
C GLU A 65 -15.83 -6.70 -3.59
N GLU A 66 -15.02 -6.75 -2.53
CA GLU A 66 -15.50 -6.49 -1.16
C GLU A 66 -15.77 -5.00 -0.93
N PHE A 67 -14.99 -4.10 -1.56
CA PHE A 67 -15.33 -2.67 -1.57
C PHE A 67 -16.69 -2.45 -2.24
N ASP A 68 -16.93 -3.06 -3.41
CA ASP A 68 -18.20 -2.94 -4.14
C ASP A 68 -19.39 -3.48 -3.33
N GLU A 69 -19.24 -4.62 -2.64
CA GLU A 69 -20.26 -5.18 -1.74
C GLU A 69 -20.65 -4.24 -0.58
N HIS A 70 -19.77 -3.28 -0.27
CA HIS A 70 -19.93 -2.31 0.80
C HIS A 70 -20.24 -0.88 0.30
N ASP A 71 -20.75 -0.75 -0.93
CA ASP A 71 -21.08 0.54 -1.57
C ASP A 71 -19.87 1.50 -1.67
N SER A 72 -18.66 0.95 -1.78
CA SER A 72 -17.38 1.66 -1.91
C SER A 72 -16.60 1.12 -3.12
N GLU A 73 -15.50 1.77 -3.52
CA GLU A 73 -14.68 1.32 -4.65
C GLU A 73 -13.20 1.74 -4.45
N ILE A 74 -12.24 1.01 -5.04
CA ILE A 74 -10.86 1.50 -5.20
C ILE A 74 -10.82 2.49 -6.38
N GLU A 75 -11.43 3.65 -6.18
CA GLU A 75 -11.54 4.73 -7.16
C GLU A 75 -10.34 5.70 -7.10
N THR A 76 -10.36 6.78 -7.89
CA THR A 76 -9.19 7.66 -8.10
C THR A 76 -8.52 8.10 -6.80
N VAL A 77 -9.30 8.51 -5.79
CA VAL A 77 -8.76 8.95 -4.49
C VAL A 77 -8.06 7.81 -3.76
N ALA A 78 -8.65 6.60 -3.71
CA ALA A 78 -8.00 5.44 -3.11
C ALA A 78 -6.68 5.10 -3.82
N ARG A 79 -6.66 5.14 -5.16
CA ARG A 79 -5.49 4.82 -5.99
C ARG A 79 -4.34 5.79 -5.74
N GLU A 80 -4.64 7.09 -5.73
CA GLU A 80 -3.65 8.14 -5.45
C GLU A 80 -3.12 8.02 -4.01
N CYS A 81 -4.00 7.74 -3.04
CA CYS A 81 -3.63 7.55 -1.64
C CYS A 81 -2.73 6.32 -1.41
N ILE A 82 -3.02 5.20 -2.07
CA ILE A 82 -2.19 3.99 -2.03
C ILE A 82 -0.84 4.25 -2.69
N ALA A 83 -0.82 4.84 -3.89
CA ALA A 83 0.42 5.15 -4.60
C ALA A 83 1.32 6.12 -3.81
N ALA A 84 0.74 7.18 -3.21
CA ALA A 84 1.47 8.10 -2.35
C ALA A 84 2.05 7.41 -1.11
N THR A 85 1.29 6.47 -0.52
CA THR A 85 1.75 5.68 0.62
C THR A 85 2.92 4.77 0.24
N VAL A 86 2.83 4.06 -0.89
CA VAL A 86 3.93 3.22 -1.42
C VAL A 86 5.18 4.07 -1.71
N ALA A 87 5.01 5.21 -2.37
CA ALA A 87 6.10 6.13 -2.66
C ALA A 87 6.83 6.57 -1.38
N TYR A 88 6.07 6.93 -0.35
CA TYR A 88 6.64 7.33 0.94
C TYR A 88 7.39 6.18 1.63
N ILE A 89 6.87 4.95 1.59
CA ILE A 89 7.54 3.77 2.15
C ILE A 89 8.91 3.57 1.47
N LEU A 90 8.95 3.61 0.14
CA LEU A 90 10.19 3.43 -0.64
C LEU A 90 11.20 4.55 -0.36
N GLU A 91 10.74 5.81 -0.34
CA GLU A 91 11.59 6.96 0.00
C GLU A 91 12.14 6.82 1.42
N TRP A 92 11.29 6.45 2.40
CA TRP A 92 11.71 6.27 3.77
C TRP A 92 12.85 5.24 3.84
N PHE A 93 12.69 4.06 3.26
CA PHE A 93 13.72 3.02 3.32
C PHE A 93 14.86 3.20 2.32
N ASN A 94 14.85 4.25 1.49
CA ASN A 94 15.82 4.51 0.41
C ASN A 94 15.89 3.36 -0.61
N ILE A 95 14.74 2.78 -0.95
CA ILE A 95 14.64 1.73 -1.97
C ILE A 95 14.50 2.39 -3.35
N PRO A 96 15.41 2.13 -4.30
CA PRO A 96 15.45 2.81 -5.60
C PRO A 96 14.50 2.15 -6.61
N ILE A 97 13.22 2.00 -6.24
CA ILE A 97 12.15 1.52 -7.12
C ILE A 97 11.23 2.70 -7.42
N ASP A 98 10.89 2.89 -8.69
CA ASP A 98 9.92 3.90 -9.10
C ASP A 98 8.51 3.51 -8.64
N THR A 99 7.70 4.46 -8.21
CA THR A 99 6.36 4.16 -7.71
C THR A 99 5.50 3.44 -8.75
N GLU A 100 5.58 3.79 -10.04
CA GLU A 100 4.81 3.13 -11.10
C GLU A 100 5.21 1.67 -11.28
N GLU A 101 6.50 1.36 -11.10
CA GLU A 101 7.02 -0.01 -11.11
C GLU A 101 6.58 -0.76 -9.83
N ALA A 102 6.62 -0.09 -8.68
CA ALA A 102 6.22 -0.66 -7.40
C ALA A 102 4.74 -1.11 -7.40
N ILE A 103 3.86 -0.41 -8.12
CA ILE A 103 2.44 -0.73 -8.25
C ILE A 103 2.08 -1.30 -9.62
N ARG A 104 3.02 -1.98 -10.29
CA ARG A 104 2.83 -2.49 -11.66
C ARG A 104 1.71 -3.53 -11.80
N GLU A 105 1.42 -4.28 -10.74
CA GLU A 105 0.37 -5.32 -10.74
C GLU A 105 -1.05 -4.75 -10.51
N ARG A 106 -1.20 -3.43 -10.38
CA ARG A 106 -2.51 -2.82 -10.14
C ARG A 106 -3.49 -3.13 -11.28
N ASP A 107 -4.71 -3.52 -10.93
CA ASP A 107 -5.81 -3.78 -11.89
C ASP A 107 -6.93 -2.72 -11.79
N TRP A 108 -6.62 -1.57 -11.19
CA TRP A 108 -7.54 -0.46 -11.03
C TRP A 108 -7.30 0.65 -12.06
#